data_AF-A0A1V4T030-F1
#
_entry.id   AF-A0A1V4T030-F1
#
_cell.length_a   1.000
_cell.length_b   1.000
_cell.length_c   1.000
_cell.angle_alpha   90.00
_cell.angle_beta   90.00
_cell.angle_gamma   90.00
#
_symmetry.space_group_name_H-M   'P 1'
#
loop_
_entity.id
_entity.type
_entity.pdbx_description
1 polymer ?
#
loop_
_entity_poly.entity_id
_entity_poly.type
_entity_poly.pdbx_seq_one_letter_code
_entity_poly.pdbx_strand_id
1 'polypeptide(L)'
;LVISVSNDSEEPAGASADRRLVQRLLHLPRDTGSYEVVYGQSATSGRIALLTRSVLGILTDLGAQIDVPMASVERGATKPTVGLIGGETRPTIVVHSGPTAPADAYVSLPYDGTAYWIERDDFDSKYAFTVVQDLMALA
;
A
#
# COMPACT_ATOMS: atom_id res chain seq x y z
N LEU A 1 17.14 8.73 -6.48
CA LEU A 1 16.78 7.54 -7.29
C LEU A 1 16.69 7.98 -8.74
N VAL A 2 17.11 7.17 -9.71
CA VAL A 2 17.04 7.52 -11.14
C VAL A 2 16.30 6.41 -11.88
N ILE A 3 15.27 6.76 -12.64
CA ILE A 3 14.50 5.83 -13.48
C ILE A 3 14.96 6.01 -14.92
N SER A 4 15.45 4.94 -15.53
CA SER A 4 15.80 4.92 -16.95
C SER A 4 14.72 4.21 -17.75
N VAL A 5 14.32 4.80 -18.86
CA VAL A 5 13.35 4.25 -19.81
C VAL A 5 14.12 3.91 -21.09
N SER A 6 14.36 2.61 -21.27
CA SER A 6 15.00 2.10 -22.49
C SER A 6 14.10 2.32 -23.71
N ASN A 7 14.71 2.59 -24.86
CA ASN A 7 14.03 2.79 -26.14
C ASN A 7 14.56 1.74 -27.14
N ASP A 8 14.53 0.47 -26.73
CA ASP A 8 15.03 -0.64 -27.53
C ASP A 8 14.11 -0.95 -28.71
N SER A 9 14.68 -1.62 -29.71
CA SER A 9 14.00 -1.97 -30.95
C SER A 9 12.96 -3.11 -30.80
N GLU A 10 12.98 -3.81 -29.67
CA GLU A 10 11.98 -4.83 -29.28
C GLU A 10 10.95 -4.28 -28.27
N GLU A 11 10.41 -3.08 -28.51
CA GLU A 11 9.34 -2.54 -27.66
C GLU A 11 8.02 -3.30 -27.88
N PRO A 12 7.31 -3.70 -26.80
CA PRO A 12 5.96 -4.27 -26.90
C PRO A 12 5.01 -3.32 -27.64
N ALA A 13 4.03 -3.87 -28.35
CA ALA A 13 3.01 -3.07 -29.02
C ALA A 13 2.31 -2.13 -28.02
N GLY A 14 2.41 -0.81 -28.24
CA GLY A 14 1.83 0.23 -27.38
C GLY A 14 2.83 0.93 -26.43
N ALA A 15 3.99 0.36 -26.15
CA ALA A 15 4.95 0.89 -25.18
C ALA A 15 5.40 2.33 -25.51
N SER A 16 5.67 2.63 -26.78
CA SER A 16 6.03 3.99 -27.21
C SER A 16 4.90 5.01 -26.97
N ALA A 17 3.63 4.60 -27.05
CA ALA A 17 2.48 5.47 -26.80
C ALA A 17 2.33 5.75 -25.31
N ASP A 18 2.47 4.72 -24.47
CA ASP A 18 2.44 4.84 -23.01
C ASP A 18 3.60 5.69 -22.49
N ARG A 19 4.80 5.50 -23.04
CA ARG A 19 5.96 6.34 -22.73
C ARG A 19 5.70 7.81 -23.04
N ARG A 20 5.15 8.11 -24.22
CA ARG A 20 4.75 9.48 -24.59
C ARG A 20 3.66 10.03 -23.68
N LEU A 21 2.74 9.19 -23.19
CA LEU A 21 1.71 9.58 -22.25
C LEU A 21 2.32 9.94 -20.89
N VAL A 22 3.14 9.07 -20.31
CA VAL A 22 3.84 9.32 -19.03
C VAL A 22 4.68 10.59 -19.11
N GLN A 23 5.47 10.76 -20.17
CA GLN A 23 6.28 11.96 -20.38
C GLN A 23 5.42 13.24 -20.43
N ARG A 24 4.24 13.21 -21.05
CA ARG A 24 3.33 14.35 -21.05
C ARG A 24 2.71 14.61 -19.69
N LEU A 25 2.19 13.57 -19.02
CA LEU A 25 1.51 13.70 -17.72
C LEU A 25 2.46 14.21 -16.63
N LEU A 26 3.71 13.77 -16.66
CA LEU A 26 4.75 14.15 -15.70
C LEU A 26 5.61 15.33 -16.16
N HIS A 27 5.29 15.96 -17.30
CA HIS A 27 6.05 17.08 -17.87
C HIS A 27 7.56 16.80 -18.04
N LEU A 28 7.89 15.58 -18.50
CA LEU A 28 9.26 15.13 -18.68
C LEU A 28 9.79 15.43 -20.10
N PRO A 29 11.07 15.83 -20.24
CA PRO A 29 11.74 15.98 -21.52
C PRO A 29 11.75 14.66 -22.30
N ARG A 30 11.65 14.75 -23.63
CA ARG A 30 11.59 13.58 -24.52
C ARG A 30 12.95 13.11 -25.01
N ASP A 31 13.97 13.95 -24.85
CA ASP A 31 15.35 13.76 -25.28
C ASP A 31 16.20 12.99 -24.26
N THR A 32 15.81 13.02 -22.99
CA THR A 32 16.44 12.21 -21.93
C THR A 32 15.69 10.91 -21.70
N GLY A 33 16.39 9.77 -21.82
CA GLY A 33 15.88 8.45 -21.43
C GLY A 33 16.02 8.16 -19.92
N SER A 34 16.40 9.14 -19.11
CA SER A 34 16.66 8.97 -17.68
C SER A 34 16.13 10.17 -16.91
N TYR A 35 15.42 9.90 -15.82
CA TYR A 35 14.73 10.91 -15.01
C TYR A 35 15.09 10.76 -13.54
N GLU A 36 15.46 11.88 -12.92
CA GLU A 36 15.76 11.92 -11.50
C GLU A 36 14.46 11.93 -10.69
N VAL A 37 14.36 11.02 -9.73
CA VAL A 37 13.27 10.99 -8.74
C VAL A 37 13.74 11.72 -7.48
N VAL A 38 13.00 12.76 -7.13
CA VAL A 38 13.26 13.63 -5.98
C VAL A 38 12.14 13.54 -4.96
N TYR A 39 12.48 13.64 -3.68
CA TYR A 39 11.48 13.74 -2.63
C TYR A 39 10.88 15.16 -2.61
N GLY A 40 9.55 15.26 -2.66
CA GLY A 40 8.87 16.55 -2.62
C GLY A 40 7.42 16.49 -3.11
N GLN A 41 6.66 17.55 -2.86
CA GLN A 41 5.26 17.67 -3.30
C GLN A 41 5.12 18.07 -4.77
N SER A 42 6.16 18.69 -5.34
CA SER A 42 6.16 19.13 -6.74
C SER A 42 7.55 18.94 -7.33
N ALA A 43 7.59 18.69 -8.64
CA ALA A 43 8.82 18.48 -9.37
C ALA A 43 9.26 19.77 -10.06
N THR A 44 10.56 20.02 -10.08
CA THR A 44 11.17 20.93 -11.06
C THR A 44 11.16 20.24 -12.43
N SER A 45 11.15 21.02 -13.52
CA SER A 45 11.17 20.50 -14.89
C SER A 45 12.24 19.40 -15.07
N GLY A 46 11.85 18.26 -15.66
CA GLY A 46 12.75 17.13 -15.90
C GLY A 46 12.98 16.18 -14.73
N ARG A 47 12.28 16.36 -13.61
CA ARG A 47 12.33 15.47 -12.44
C ARG A 47 10.97 14.87 -12.14
N ILE A 48 10.95 13.77 -11.41
CA ILE A 48 9.74 13.14 -10.89
C ILE A 48 9.72 13.37 -9.38
N ALA A 49 8.71 14.08 -8.88
CA ALA A 49 8.52 14.25 -7.46
C ALA A 49 7.78 13.04 -6.88
N LEU A 50 8.35 12.46 -5.83
CA LEU A 50 7.74 11.38 -5.07
C LEU A 50 7.53 11.87 -3.64
N LEU A 51 6.30 11.71 -3.15
CA LEU A 51 5.99 11.89 -1.74
C LEU A 51 5.71 10.52 -1.14
N THR A 52 6.48 10.15 -0.13
CA THR A 52 6.17 8.95 0.66
C THR A 52 4.93 9.23 1.51
N ARG A 53 4.03 8.25 1.64
CA ARG A 53 2.93 8.35 2.60
C ARG A 53 3.49 8.49 4.02
N SER A 54 2.82 9.27 4.85
CA SER A 54 3.13 9.29 6.28
C SER A 54 2.78 7.95 6.94
N VAL A 55 3.40 7.64 8.07
CA VAL A 55 3.06 6.45 8.89
C VAL A 55 1.56 6.43 9.21
N LEU A 56 0.98 7.59 9.56
CA LEU A 56 -0.46 7.71 9.77
C LEU A 56 -1.28 7.33 8.53
N GLY A 57 -0.85 7.73 7.33
CA GLY A 57 -1.50 7.36 6.08
C GLY A 57 -1.41 5.87 5.79
N ILE A 58 -0.26 5.25 6.09
CA ILE A 58 -0.08 3.79 5.99
C ILE A 58 -1.03 3.07 6.95
N LEU A 59 -1.05 3.46 8.22
CA LEU A 59 -1.94 2.86 9.23
C LEU A 59 -3.43 3.05 8.89
N THR A 60 -3.79 4.21 8.33
CA THR A 60 -5.17 4.49 7.89
C THR A 60 -5.59 3.54 6.76
N ASP A 61 -4.72 3.30 5.79
CA ASP A 61 -4.99 2.41 4.65
C ASP A 61 -5.08 0.94 5.09
N LEU A 62 -4.13 0.49 5.92
CA LEU A 62 -4.14 -0.85 6.50
C LEU A 62 -5.39 -1.08 7.36
N GLY A 63 -5.74 -0.12 8.22
CA GLY A 63 -6.91 -0.19 9.09
C GLY A 63 -8.23 -0.27 8.33
N ALA A 64 -8.32 0.36 7.16
CA ALA A 64 -9.52 0.31 6.31
C ALA A 64 -9.79 -1.09 5.75
N GLN A 65 -8.77 -1.94 5.64
CA GLN A 65 -8.87 -3.31 5.09
C GLN A 65 -9.03 -4.39 6.17
N ILE A 66 -9.08 -4.02 7.46
CA ILE A 66 -9.29 -4.97 8.56
C ILE A 66 -10.74 -5.47 8.52
N ASP A 67 -10.93 -6.78 8.64
CA ASP A 67 -12.25 -7.37 8.80
C ASP A 67 -12.85 -6.94 10.14
N VAL A 68 -14.00 -6.27 10.11
CA VAL A 68 -14.69 -5.81 11.32
C VAL A 68 -16.08 -6.43 11.47
N PRO A 69 -16.54 -6.70 12.70
CA PRO A 69 -17.90 -7.19 12.92
C PRO A 69 -18.95 -6.20 12.41
N MET A 70 -19.97 -6.71 11.70
CA MET A 70 -21.08 -5.89 11.20
C MET A 70 -21.81 -5.14 12.32
N ALA A 71 -21.97 -5.76 13.50
CA ALA A 71 -22.57 -5.11 14.66
C ALA A 71 -21.83 -3.82 15.07
N SER A 72 -20.50 -3.78 14.94
CA SER A 72 -19.67 -2.59 15.21
C SER A 72 -19.87 -1.49 14.16
N VAL A 73 -20.14 -1.88 12.92
CA VAL A 73 -20.48 -0.95 11.83
C VAL A 73 -21.87 -0.35 12.04
N GLU A 74 -22.87 -1.18 12.32
CA GLU A 74 -24.28 -0.77 12.48
C GLU A 74 -24.49 0.20 13.64
N ARG A 75 -23.74 0.03 14.74
CA ARG A 75 -23.76 0.94 15.89
C ARG A 75 -22.87 2.17 15.75
N GLY A 76 -22.20 2.34 14.60
CA GLY A 76 -21.35 3.50 14.30
C GLY A 76 -19.99 3.52 15.00
N ALA A 77 -19.52 2.40 15.55
CA ALA A 77 -18.21 2.33 16.22
C ALA A 77 -17.04 2.32 15.24
N THR A 78 -17.25 1.84 14.01
CA THR A 78 -16.27 1.86 12.92
C THR A 78 -16.98 1.96 11.56
N LYS A 79 -16.21 2.15 10.49
CA LYS A 79 -16.69 2.09 9.10
C LYS A 79 -16.62 0.64 8.58
N PRO A 80 -17.42 0.28 7.56
CA PRO A 80 -17.28 -0.99 6.87
C PRO A 80 -15.86 -1.18 6.32
N THR A 81 -15.38 -2.42 6.32
CA THR A 81 -14.14 -2.82 5.65
C THR A 81 -14.20 -2.42 4.18
N VAL A 82 -13.13 -1.77 3.70
CA VAL A 82 -12.98 -1.38 2.31
C VAL A 82 -12.49 -2.59 1.52
N GLY A 83 -13.25 -2.97 0.49
CA GLY A 83 -12.84 -4.02 -0.43
C GLY A 83 -11.62 -3.64 -1.25
N LEU A 84 -10.90 -4.64 -1.75
CA LEU A 84 -9.72 -4.46 -2.61
C LEU A 84 -10.12 -3.72 -3.89
N ILE A 85 -9.30 -2.74 -4.29
CA ILE A 85 -9.59 -1.88 -5.44
C ILE A 85 -8.57 -2.17 -6.54
N GLY A 86 -9.04 -2.36 -7.77
CA GLY A 86 -8.16 -2.56 -8.93
C GLY A 86 -7.66 -4.01 -9.05
N GLY A 87 -6.34 -4.18 -9.19
CA GLY A 87 -5.69 -5.49 -9.42
C GLY A 87 -5.24 -6.22 -8.16
N GLU A 88 -5.55 -5.69 -6.97
CA GLU A 88 -5.19 -6.30 -5.69
C GLU A 88 -6.07 -7.53 -5.41
N THR A 89 -5.43 -8.63 -5.01
CA THR A 89 -6.12 -9.91 -4.74
C THR A 89 -6.16 -10.28 -3.26
N ARG A 90 -5.35 -9.64 -2.41
CA ARG A 90 -5.38 -9.75 -0.95
C ARG A 90 -4.99 -8.44 -0.26
N PRO A 91 -5.48 -8.19 0.97
CA PRO A 91 -4.96 -7.13 1.83
C PRO A 91 -3.46 -7.25 2.07
N THR A 92 -2.77 -6.14 2.34
CA THR A 92 -1.34 -6.17 2.67
C THR A 92 -1.08 -6.96 3.96
N ILE A 93 -1.90 -6.72 4.98
CA ILE A 93 -1.96 -7.50 6.22
C ILE A 93 -3.39 -8.01 6.36
N VAL A 94 -3.56 -9.32 6.36
CA VAL A 94 -4.86 -9.96 6.62
C VAL A 94 -5.04 -10.04 8.13
N VAL A 95 -6.03 -9.29 8.62
CA VAL A 95 -6.42 -9.29 10.04
C VAL A 95 -7.83 -9.85 10.12
N HIS A 96 -7.97 -11.00 10.76
CA HIS A 96 -9.26 -11.62 11.01
C HIS A 96 -9.90 -11.03 12.26
N SER A 97 -11.22 -11.13 12.35
CA SER A 97 -11.98 -10.81 13.56
C SER A 97 -13.02 -11.87 13.89
N GLY A 98 -13.31 -12.01 15.18
CA GLY A 98 -14.25 -13.00 15.67
C GLY A 98 -14.31 -13.05 17.20
N PRO A 99 -15.11 -13.95 17.78
CA PRO A 99 -15.26 -14.03 19.24
C PRO A 99 -13.96 -14.43 19.96
N THR A 100 -13.16 -15.28 19.33
CA THR A 100 -11.91 -15.83 19.90
C THR A 100 -10.90 -16.08 18.78
N ALA A 101 -9.64 -15.71 19.01
CA ALA A 101 -8.55 -16.04 18.11
C ALA A 101 -8.08 -17.50 18.30
N PRO A 102 -7.49 -18.13 17.27
CA PRO A 102 -6.77 -19.39 17.41
C PRO A 102 -5.67 -19.32 18.46
N ALA A 103 -5.42 -20.42 19.17
CA ALA A 103 -4.41 -20.49 20.24
C ALA A 103 -2.98 -20.32 19.72
N ASP A 104 -2.75 -20.68 18.46
CA ASP A 104 -1.46 -20.63 17.77
C ASP A 104 -1.31 -19.41 16.86
N ALA A 105 -2.28 -18.48 16.85
CA ALA A 105 -2.22 -17.24 16.08
C ALA A 105 -0.88 -16.52 16.27
N TYR A 106 -0.37 -15.89 15.23
CA TYR A 106 0.92 -15.18 15.29
C TYR A 106 0.89 -14.04 16.31
N VAL A 107 -0.17 -13.24 16.24
CA VAL A 107 -0.49 -12.18 17.20
C VAL A 107 -2.00 -12.11 17.31
N SER A 108 -2.49 -11.84 18.52
CA SER A 108 -3.90 -11.60 18.75
C SER A 108 -4.11 -10.46 19.75
N LEU A 109 -5.20 -9.73 19.57
CA LEU A 109 -5.60 -8.62 20.41
C LEU A 109 -7.12 -8.71 20.68
N PRO A 110 -7.55 -8.85 21.94
CA PRO A 110 -8.95 -8.65 22.29
C PRO A 110 -9.25 -7.15 22.38
N TYR A 111 -10.31 -6.71 21.68
CA TYR A 111 -10.79 -5.33 21.70
C TYR A 111 -12.32 -5.29 21.57
N ASP A 112 -12.97 -4.59 22.51
CA ASP A 112 -14.44 -4.40 22.55
C ASP A 112 -15.24 -5.72 22.35
N GLY A 113 -14.81 -6.79 23.03
CA GLY A 113 -15.46 -8.11 22.96
C GLY A 113 -15.21 -8.89 21.67
N THR A 114 -14.33 -8.40 20.79
CA THR A 114 -13.91 -9.08 19.55
C THR A 114 -12.40 -9.36 19.62
N ALA A 115 -11.99 -10.57 19.27
CA ALA A 115 -10.59 -10.89 19.04
C ALA A 115 -10.22 -10.53 17.59
N TYR A 116 -9.07 -9.87 17.43
CA TYR A 116 -8.44 -9.62 16.14
C TYR A 116 -7.12 -10.38 16.08
N TRP A 117 -6.80 -11.03 14.97
CA TRP A 117 -5.56 -11.80 14.86
C TRP A 117 -4.99 -11.88 13.45
N ILE A 118 -3.70 -12.21 13.39
CA ILE A 118 -3.00 -12.62 12.16
C ILE A 118 -2.70 -14.12 12.29
N GLU A 119 -3.00 -14.87 11.24
CA GLU A 119 -2.75 -16.32 11.20
C GLU A 119 -1.27 -16.66 11.34
N ARG A 120 -0.98 -17.80 11.97
CA ARG A 120 0.40 -18.26 12.19
C ARG A 120 1.17 -18.47 10.91
N ASP A 121 0.48 -19.00 9.89
CA ASP A 121 1.07 -19.46 8.64
C ASP A 121 1.01 -18.41 7.53
N ASP A 122 0.46 -17.22 7.79
CA ASP A 122 0.47 -16.10 6.84
C ASP A 122 1.79 -15.32 6.93
N PHE A 123 2.81 -15.78 6.19
CA PHE A 123 4.12 -15.13 6.16
C PHE A 123 4.06 -13.67 5.68
N ASP A 124 3.29 -13.39 4.63
CA ASP A 124 3.21 -12.07 4.02
C ASP A 124 2.63 -11.05 5.00
N SER A 125 1.57 -11.42 5.73
CA SER A 125 0.99 -10.57 6.78
C SER A 125 1.98 -10.34 7.93
N LYS A 126 2.73 -11.36 8.37
CA LYS A 126 3.74 -11.22 9.44
C LYS A 126 4.88 -10.29 9.04
N TYR A 127 5.37 -10.44 7.81
CA TYR A 127 6.43 -9.59 7.28
C TYR A 127 5.96 -8.14 7.20
N ALA A 128 4.80 -7.88 6.57
CA ALA A 128 4.24 -6.55 6.47
C ALA A 128 3.95 -5.92 7.86
N PHE A 129 3.39 -6.70 8.79
CA PHE A 129 3.15 -6.23 10.17
C PHE A 129 4.44 -5.88 10.91
N THR A 130 5.53 -6.63 10.69
CA THR A 130 6.86 -6.32 11.27
C THR A 130 7.41 -5.02 10.71
N VAL A 131 7.34 -4.82 9.39
CA VAL A 131 7.75 -3.54 8.76
C VAL A 131 6.98 -2.37 9.34
N VAL A 132 5.66 -2.51 9.56
CA VAL A 132 4.85 -1.45 10.18
C VAL A 132 5.28 -1.19 11.62
N GLN A 133 5.57 -2.22 12.42
CA GLN A 133 6.10 -2.06 13.77
C GLN A 133 7.45 -1.31 13.79
N ASP A 134 8.36 -1.67 12.88
CA ASP A 134 9.65 -0.98 12.74
C ASP A 134 9.47 0.49 12.35
N LEU A 135 8.57 0.77 11.40
CA LEU A 135 8.23 2.14 11.00
C LEU A 135 7.64 2.94 12.15
N MET A 136 6.79 2.34 12.98
CA MET A 136 6.22 2.98 14.18
C MET A 136 7.28 3.22 15.25
N ALA A 137 8.27 2.32 15.40
CA ALA A 137 9.34 2.47 16.38
C ALA A 137 10.35 3.57 16.02
N LEU A 138 10.46 3.91 14.72
CA LEU A 138 11.37 4.93 14.19
C LEU A 138 10.71 6.32 14.02
N ALA A 139 9.39 6.39 14.10
CA ALA A 139 8.60 7.62 13.95
C ALA A 139 8.64 8.49 15.21
#